data_AF-A0A956BR18-F1
#
_entry.id   AF-A0A956BR18-F1
#
_cell.length_a   1.000
_cell.length_b   1.000
_cell.length_c   1.000
_cell.angle_alpha   90.00
_cell.angle_beta   90.00
_cell.angle_gamma   90.00
#
_symmetry.space_group_name_H-M   'P 1'
#
loop_
_entity.id
_entity.type
_entity.pdbx_description
1 polymer ?
#
loop_
_entity_poly.entity_id
_entity_poly.type
_entity_poly.pdbx_seq_one_letter_code
_entity_poly.pdbx_strand_id
1 'polypeptide(L)'
;MRPPRRPSPSRCLAVLGLLLLTQCSGPVVPILPPLTISAPDMDGLVRIDGDAEPDALVFGYNEARLAGVIATADAAGRYQLTLGADAGDEISVWQRVGTQEGPPRIVTVPAP
;
A
#
# COMPACT_ATOMS: atom_id res chain seq x y z
N MET A 1 63.92 -36.30 -23.37
CA MET A 1 63.97 -34.94 -23.94
C MET A 1 62.57 -34.53 -24.38
N ARG A 2 62.30 -33.21 -24.54
CA ARG A 2 60.97 -32.58 -24.70
C ARG A 2 61.05 -31.54 -25.86
N PRO A 3 59.95 -30.85 -26.24
CA PRO A 3 58.84 -31.21 -27.15
C PRO A 3 59.01 -30.56 -28.57
N PRO A 4 58.00 -30.60 -29.47
CA PRO A 4 56.95 -29.55 -29.57
C PRO A 4 55.55 -30.15 -29.89
N ARG A 5 54.41 -29.47 -30.17
CA ARG A 5 53.98 -28.04 -30.21
C ARG A 5 52.47 -27.91 -29.82
N ARG A 6 51.66 -27.02 -30.44
CA ARG A 6 50.17 -26.96 -30.47
C ARG A 6 49.71 -26.46 -31.86
N PRO A 7 48.44 -26.67 -32.27
CA PRO A 7 47.47 -25.56 -32.24
C PRO A 7 46.01 -25.95 -31.83
N SER A 8 45.18 -24.92 -31.55
CA SER A 8 43.71 -24.99 -31.32
C SER A 8 42.94 -24.75 -32.64
N PRO A 9 41.59 -24.98 -32.76
CA PRO A 9 40.58 -24.07 -32.18
C PRO A 9 39.14 -24.63 -31.90
N SER A 10 38.37 -23.93 -31.05
CA SER A 10 36.91 -23.59 -31.16
C SER A 10 36.41 -23.15 -29.79
N ARG A 11 36.00 -21.90 -29.54
CA ARG A 11 34.87 -21.13 -30.12
C ARG A 11 33.50 -21.70 -29.74
N CYS A 12 32.94 -21.22 -28.63
CA CYS A 12 31.70 -20.42 -28.64
C CYS A 12 31.50 -19.73 -27.29
N LEU A 13 31.70 -18.40 -27.25
CA LEU A 13 31.01 -17.55 -26.28
C LEU A 13 29.53 -17.54 -26.66
N ALA A 14 28.62 -17.61 -25.68
CA ALA A 14 27.23 -17.25 -25.88
C ALA A 14 26.64 -16.59 -24.62
N VAL A 15 26.63 -15.25 -24.63
CA VAL A 15 25.51 -14.37 -24.24
C VAL A 15 24.83 -14.72 -22.89
N LEU A 16 25.17 -14.05 -21.79
CA LEU A 16 24.68 -12.70 -21.44
C LEU A 16 23.15 -12.58 -21.41
N GLY A 17 22.52 -13.21 -20.43
CA GLY A 17 21.11 -13.05 -20.07
C GLY A 17 20.93 -12.31 -18.74
N LEU A 18 21.49 -11.09 -18.61
CA LEU A 18 21.32 -10.29 -17.40
C LEU A 18 19.91 -9.65 -17.40
N LEU A 19 18.93 -10.40 -16.89
CA LEU A 19 17.57 -9.91 -16.64
C LEU A 19 17.58 -8.86 -15.53
N LEU A 20 17.86 -7.61 -15.91
CA LEU A 20 17.64 -6.45 -15.06
C LEU A 20 16.15 -6.22 -14.92
N LEU A 21 15.56 -6.86 -13.90
CA LEU A 21 14.22 -6.53 -13.42
C LEU A 21 14.25 -5.12 -12.84
N THR A 22 13.98 -4.11 -13.68
CA THR A 22 13.82 -2.72 -13.28
C THR A 22 12.49 -2.56 -12.55
N GLN A 23 12.44 -3.05 -11.31
CA GLN A 23 11.36 -2.79 -10.35
C GLN A 23 11.43 -1.31 -9.96
N CYS A 24 10.89 -0.44 -10.80
CA CYS A 24 10.74 0.97 -10.50
C CYS A 24 9.53 1.13 -9.56
N SER A 25 9.74 0.78 -8.30
CA SER A 25 8.82 1.11 -7.21
C SER A 25 8.79 2.63 -7.06
N GLY A 26 7.90 3.28 -7.80
CA GLY A 26 7.63 4.71 -7.67
C GLY A 26 7.23 5.06 -6.23
N PRO A 27 7.42 6.32 -5.80
CA PRO A 27 7.12 6.73 -4.44
C PRO A 27 5.66 6.42 -4.14
N VAL A 28 5.49 5.57 -3.14
CA VAL A 28 4.18 5.21 -2.63
C VAL A 28 3.57 6.43 -1.94
N VAL A 29 2.38 6.84 -2.36
CA VAL A 29 1.67 8.01 -1.81
C VAL A 29 1.06 7.65 -0.45
N PRO A 30 1.57 8.17 0.68
CA PRO A 30 0.97 7.91 1.99
C PRO A 30 -0.32 8.71 2.16
N ILE A 31 -1.21 8.28 3.07
CA ILE A 31 -2.26 9.17 3.55
C ILE A 31 -1.63 10.30 4.37
N LEU A 32 -2.00 11.55 4.05
CA LEU A 32 -1.51 12.73 4.73
C LEU A 32 -2.37 13.04 5.97
N PRO A 33 -1.82 13.72 7.00
CA PRO A 33 -2.64 14.33 8.03
C PRO A 33 -3.47 15.50 7.45
N PRO A 34 -4.66 15.79 7.99
CA PRO A 34 -5.32 15.13 9.12
C PRO A 34 -6.05 13.82 8.77
N LEU A 35 -6.17 12.96 9.78
CA LEU A 35 -7.09 11.82 9.80
C LEU A 35 -7.68 11.80 11.22
N THR A 36 -9.00 11.75 11.32
CA THR A 36 -9.76 11.65 12.57
C THR A 36 -10.68 10.45 12.54
N ILE A 37 -10.76 9.72 13.65
CA ILE A 37 -11.65 8.57 13.84
C ILE A 37 -12.56 8.83 15.05
N SER A 38 -13.85 8.52 14.92
CA SER A 38 -14.81 8.62 16.03
C SER A 38 -14.71 7.42 16.98
N ALA A 39 -15.25 7.57 18.19
CA ALA A 39 -15.66 6.41 18.98
C ALA A 39 -16.80 5.66 18.26
N PRO A 40 -17.08 4.38 18.60
CA PRO A 40 -18.23 3.67 18.07
C PRO A 40 -19.55 4.33 18.50
N ASP A 41 -20.50 4.42 17.58
CA ASP A 41 -21.87 4.84 17.89
C ASP A 41 -22.72 3.69 18.49
N MET A 42 -24.01 3.93 18.68
CA MET A 42 -24.94 2.94 19.24
C MET A 42 -25.12 1.69 18.37
N ASP A 43 -24.80 1.77 17.08
CA ASP A 43 -24.86 0.66 16.11
C ASP A 43 -23.49 -0.04 15.96
N GLY A 44 -22.47 0.40 16.72
CA GLY A 44 -21.11 -0.14 16.68
C GLY A 44 -20.33 0.27 15.43
N LEU A 45 -20.68 1.43 14.85
CA LEU A 45 -20.01 2.01 13.68
C LEU A 45 -19.08 3.15 14.09
N VAL A 46 -17.93 3.24 13.43
CA VAL A 46 -17.00 4.37 13.52
C VAL A 46 -16.97 5.13 12.20
N ARG A 47 -16.79 6.45 12.27
CA ARG A 47 -16.54 7.31 11.13
C ARG A 47 -15.07 7.70 11.07
N ILE A 48 -14.47 7.59 9.89
CA ILE A 48 -13.10 8.05 9.63
C ILE A 48 -13.16 9.15 8.58
N ASP A 49 -12.76 10.35 8.97
CA ASP A 49 -12.70 11.53 8.11
C ASP A 49 -11.23 11.92 7.90
N GLY A 50 -10.86 12.37 6.69
CA GLY A 50 -9.50 12.83 6.44
C GLY A 50 -9.26 13.38 5.04
N ASP A 51 -7.97 13.54 4.71
CA ASP A 51 -7.48 14.01 3.42
C ASP A 51 -6.62 12.95 2.72
N ALA A 52 -6.79 12.84 1.41
CA ALA A 52 -6.09 11.95 0.49
C ALA A 52 -5.78 12.72 -0.81
N GLU A 53 -5.12 12.08 -1.79
CA GLU A 53 -5.02 12.68 -3.13
C GLU A 53 -6.43 12.77 -3.76
N PRO A 54 -6.73 13.81 -4.54
CA PRO A 54 -7.99 13.91 -5.27
C PRO A 54 -8.27 12.67 -6.13
N ASP A 55 -9.53 12.22 -6.16
CA ASP A 55 -10.00 11.01 -6.85
C ASP A 55 -9.32 9.69 -6.42
N ALA A 56 -8.52 9.67 -5.35
CA ALA A 56 -7.91 8.45 -4.83
C ALA A 56 -8.93 7.48 -4.23
N LEU A 57 -8.69 6.18 -4.37
CA LEU A 57 -9.43 5.17 -3.62
C LEU A 57 -8.87 5.10 -2.21
N VAL A 58 -9.70 5.31 -1.20
CA VAL A 58 -9.31 5.26 0.22
C VAL A 58 -9.93 4.03 0.86
N PHE A 59 -9.10 3.26 1.55
CA PHE A 59 -9.41 1.97 2.15
C PHE A 59 -9.33 2.09 3.68
N GLY A 60 -10.27 1.47 4.38
CA GLY A 60 -10.18 1.27 5.83
C GLY A 60 -10.47 -0.19 6.16
N TYR A 61 -9.60 -0.83 6.94
CA TYR A 61 -9.70 -2.24 7.31
C TYR A 61 -9.53 -2.43 8.82
N ASN A 62 -10.50 -3.08 9.44
CA ASN A 62 -10.44 -3.51 10.84
C ASN A 62 -9.93 -4.95 10.88
N GLU A 63 -8.73 -5.15 11.44
CA GLU A 63 -8.13 -6.49 11.52
C GLU A 63 -8.86 -7.40 12.52
N ALA A 64 -9.31 -6.86 13.65
CA ALA A 64 -10.02 -7.62 14.69
C ALA A 64 -11.37 -8.18 14.19
N ARG A 65 -12.05 -7.43 13.30
CA ARG A 65 -13.34 -7.82 12.70
C ARG A 65 -13.23 -8.42 11.29
N LEU A 66 -12.03 -8.50 10.71
CA LEU A 66 -11.76 -8.96 9.34
C LEU A 66 -12.66 -8.30 8.27
N ALA A 67 -12.94 -7.01 8.46
CA ALA A 67 -13.90 -6.25 7.65
C ALA A 67 -13.27 -4.96 7.11
N GLY A 68 -13.59 -4.62 5.87
CA GLY A 68 -13.05 -3.43 5.21
C GLY A 68 -14.06 -2.70 4.34
N VAL A 69 -13.80 -1.41 4.13
CA VAL A 69 -14.60 -0.49 3.32
C VAL A 69 -13.71 0.34 2.42
N ILE A 70 -14.29 0.82 1.32
CA ILE A 70 -13.60 1.63 0.31
C ILE A 70 -14.50 2.82 -0.04
N ALA A 71 -13.91 4.01 -0.10
CA ALA A 71 -14.51 5.20 -0.69
C ALA A 71 -13.58 5.81 -1.76
N THR A 72 -14.07 6.80 -2.49
CA THR A 72 -13.23 7.66 -3.35
C THR A 72 -13.15 9.04 -2.68
N ALA A 73 -11.96 9.62 -2.63
CA ALA A 73 -11.77 11.00 -2.21
C ALA A 73 -12.37 11.94 -3.25
N ASP A 74 -12.95 13.07 -2.83
CA ASP A 74 -13.51 14.05 -3.75
C ASP A 74 -12.42 14.85 -4.49
N ALA A 75 -12.84 15.77 -5.37
CA ALA A 75 -11.94 16.63 -6.14
C ALA A 75 -11.10 17.60 -5.27
N ALA A 76 -11.40 17.73 -3.97
CA ALA A 76 -10.60 18.47 -2.98
C ALA A 76 -9.76 17.54 -2.08
N GLY A 77 -9.77 16.22 -2.33
CA GLY A 77 -9.05 15.22 -1.54
C GLY A 77 -9.78 14.75 -0.27
N ARG A 78 -11.01 15.20 -0.02
CA ARG A 78 -11.76 14.82 1.19
C ARG A 78 -12.34 13.42 1.05
N TYR A 79 -12.21 12.61 2.09
CA TYR A 79 -12.92 11.33 2.19
C TYR A 79 -13.63 11.16 3.54
N GLN A 80 -14.63 10.29 3.53
CA GLN A 80 -15.29 9.74 4.72
C GLN A 80 -15.44 8.23 4.52
N LEU A 81 -15.04 7.44 5.53
CA LEU A 81 -15.36 6.02 5.65
C LEU A 81 -16.30 5.79 6.84
N THR A 82 -17.10 4.73 6.75
CA THR A 82 -17.89 4.22 7.86
C THR A 82 -17.77 2.71 7.90
N LEU A 83 -17.31 2.16 9.02
CA LEU A 83 -17.13 0.72 9.22
C LEU A 83 -17.47 0.33 10.65
N GLY A 84 -17.79 -0.95 10.86
CA GLY A 84 -17.98 -1.47 12.22
C GLY A 84 -16.65 -1.63 12.96
N ALA A 85 -16.57 -1.14 14.19
CA ALA A 85 -15.44 -1.36 15.10
C ALA A 85 -15.83 -1.23 16.57
N ASP A 86 -15.04 -1.81 17.46
CA ASP A 86 -15.10 -1.64 18.91
C ASP A 86 -14.03 -0.65 19.40
N ALA A 87 -14.22 -0.08 20.59
CA ALA A 87 -13.21 0.78 21.21
C ALA A 87 -11.94 -0.02 21.52
N GLY A 88 -10.79 0.48 21.08
CA GLY A 88 -9.50 -0.21 21.15
C GLY A 88 -9.12 -1.02 19.91
N ASP A 89 -10.02 -1.21 18.93
CA ASP A 89 -9.67 -1.83 17.65
C ASP A 89 -8.60 -0.99 16.91
N GLU A 90 -7.72 -1.67 16.18
CA GLU A 90 -6.78 -1.03 15.24
C GLU A 90 -7.35 -1.05 13.82
N ILE A 91 -7.47 0.14 13.22
CA ILE A 91 -7.91 0.32 11.84
C ILE A 91 -6.72 0.71 10.97
N SER A 92 -6.42 -0.11 9.97
CA SER A 92 -5.47 0.21 8.91
C SER A 92 -6.16 1.07 7.84
N VAL A 93 -5.64 2.27 7.58
CA VAL A 93 -6.18 3.21 6.56
C VAL A 93 -5.10 3.56 5.54
N TRP A 94 -5.38 3.38 4.24
CA TRP A 94 -4.45 3.72 3.15
C TRP A 94 -5.19 4.23 1.92
N GLN A 95 -4.44 4.75 0.94
CA GLN A 95 -4.99 5.20 -0.33
C GLN A 95 -4.34 4.50 -1.54
N ARG A 96 -5.02 4.50 -2.69
CA ARG A 96 -4.48 4.11 -4.00
C ARG A 96 -4.72 5.21 -5.02
N VAL A 97 -3.64 5.60 -5.70
CA VAL A 97 -3.67 6.49 -6.87
C VAL A 97 -3.29 5.67 -8.09
N GLY A 98 -4.25 5.43 -9.00
CA GLY A 98 -4.05 4.52 -10.14
C GLY A 98 -3.67 3.11 -9.69
N THR A 99 -2.40 2.73 -9.91
CA THR A 99 -1.83 1.43 -9.52
C THR A 99 -0.85 1.50 -8.34
N GLN A 100 -0.70 2.66 -7.68
CA GLN A 100 0.23 2.87 -6.57
C GLN A 100 -0.54 2.91 -5.23
N GLU A 101 -0.25 1.98 -4.32
CA GLU A 101 -0.91 1.84 -3.02
C GLU A 101 -0.02 2.33 -1.87
N GLY A 102 -0.55 3.26 -1.05
CA GLY A 102 0.02 3.81 0.18
C GLY A 102 0.38 2.77 1.23
N PRO A 103 1.38 3.00 2.13
CA PRO A 103 1.47 2.20 3.34
C PRO A 103 0.20 2.42 4.19
N PRO A 104 -0.26 1.41 4.94
CA PRO A 104 -1.30 1.59 5.93
C PRO A 104 -0.81 2.50 7.05
N ARG A 105 -1.66 3.48 7.40
CA ARG A 105 -1.60 4.19 8.66
C ARG A 105 -2.56 3.52 9.63
N ILE A 106 -2.03 3.00 10.73
CA ILE A 106 -2.83 2.41 11.80
C ILE A 106 -3.37 3.53 12.70
N VAL A 107 -4.65 3.45 13.05
CA VAL A 107 -5.31 4.31 14.05
C VAL A 107 -6.14 3.46 15.01
N THR A 108 -6.02 3.73 16.30
CA THR A 108 -6.82 3.06 17.34
C THR A 108 -8.18 3.74 17.47
N VAL A 109 -9.26 2.97 17.55
CA VAL A 109 -10.60 3.47 17.84
C VAL A 109 -10.66 3.97 19.29
N PRO A 110 -11.04 5.24 19.54
CA PRO A 110 -11.15 5.77 20.90
C PRO A 110 -12.35 5.18 21.65
N ALA A 111 -12.28 5.24 22.99
CA ALA A 111 -13.45 4.99 23.83
C ALA A 111 -14.49 6.14 23.70
N PRO A 112 -15.79 5.86 23.94
CA PRO A 112 -16.84 6.88 24.03
C PRO A 112 -16.65 7.91 25.16
#